data_AF-A0A524EN43-F1
#
_entry.id   AF-A0A524EN43-F1
#
_cell.length_a   1.000
_cell.length_b   1.000
_cell.length_c   1.000
_cell.angle_alpha   90.00
_cell.angle_beta   90.00
_cell.angle_gamma   90.00
#
_symmetry.space_group_name_H-M   'P 1'
#
loop_
_entity.id
_entity.type
_entity.pdbx_description
1 polymer ?
#
loop_
_entity_poly.entity_id
_entity_poly.type
_entity_poly.pdbx_seq_one_letter_code
_entity_poly.pdbx_strand_id
1 'polypeptide(L)' 'MGLYDNIKDRIPDQFSIFQFMSILGIDATEVRKARNLLKQFYLEGYIKRLSKNMYQKSSNA' A
#
# COMPACT_ATOMS: atom_id res chain seq x y z
N MET A 1 -12.33 5.93 -4.39
CA MET A 1 -12.48 4.47 -4.21
C MET A 1 -12.25 3.80 -5.55
N GLY A 2 -11.08 3.21 -5.79
CA GLY A 2 -10.78 2.61 -7.08
C GLY A 2 -9.42 1.94 -7.08
N LEU A 3 -8.35 2.70 -6.80
CA LEU A 3 -7.00 2.12 -6.83
C LEU A 3 -6.80 1.03 -5.76
N TYR A 4 -7.18 1.28 -4.51
CA TYR A 4 -7.05 0.30 -3.43
C TYR A 4 -7.92 -0.95 -3.68
N ASP A 5 -9.18 -0.77 -4.08
CA ASP A 5 -10.08 -1.89 -4.40
C ASP A 5 -9.57 -2.75 -5.55
N ASN A 6 -8.91 -2.17 -6.55
CA ASN A 6 -8.34 -2.91 -7.68
C ASN A 6 -7.12 -3.76 -7.31
N ILE A 7 -6.45 -3.43 -6.20
CA ILE A 7 -5.19 -4.08 -5.79
C ILE A 7 -5.30 -4.86 -4.48
N LYS A 8 -6.36 -4.66 -3.69
CA LYS A 8 -6.50 -5.26 -2.36
C LYS A 8 -6.43 -6.79 -2.38
N ASP A 9 -6.92 -7.42 -3.44
CA ASP A 9 -6.90 -8.88 -3.59
C ASP A 9 -5.52 -9.41 -4.01
N ARG A 10 -4.68 -8.55 -4.59
CA ARG A 10 -3.32 -8.90 -5.05
C ARG A 10 -2.26 -8.68 -3.98
N ILE A 11 -2.56 -7.81 -3.01
CA ILE A 11 -1.65 -7.48 -1.91
C ILE A 11 -1.88 -8.48 -0.76
N PRO A 12 -0.84 -9.04 -0.13
CA PRO A 12 -1.02 -9.85 1.09
C PRO A 12 -1.50 -9.02 2.28
N ASP A 13 -2.03 -9.65 3.33
CA ASP A 13 -2.52 -8.91 4.51
C ASP A 13 -1.44 -8.08 5.20
N GLN A 14 -0.19 -8.54 5.16
CA GLN A 14 0.99 -7.74 5.50
C GLN A 14 1.90 -7.64 4.28
N PHE A 15 2.34 -6.43 3.98
CA PHE A 15 3.12 -6.19 2.78
C PHE A 15 4.13 -5.06 2.97
N SER A 16 5.21 -5.13 2.20
CA SER A 16 6.23 -4.08 2.13
C SER A 16 5.90 -3.05 1.04
N ILE A 17 6.49 -1.85 1.16
CA ILE A 17 6.40 -0.82 0.11
C ILE A 17 6.88 -1.34 -1.26
N PHE A 18 7.85 -2.26 -1.31
CA PHE A 18 8.37 -2.82 -2.56
C PHE A 18 7.38 -3.79 -3.20
N GLN A 19 6.70 -4.61 -2.40
CA GLN A 19 5.62 -5.49 -2.89
C GLN A 19 4.46 -4.65 -3.44
N PHE A 20 4.10 -3.57 -2.73
CA PHE A 20 3.10 -2.62 -3.20
C PHE A 20 3.47 -2.00 -4.55
N MET A 21 4.73 -1.55 -4.70
CA MET A 21 5.24 -1.00 -5.95
C MET A 21 5.22 -2.01 -7.09
N SER A 22 5.62 -3.27 -6.81
CA SER A 22 5.59 -4.35 -7.80
C SER A 22 4.18 -4.61 -8.32
N ILE A 23 3.16 -4.59 -7.45
CA ILE A 23 1.75 -4.79 -7.84
C ILE A 23 1.23 -3.63 -8.69
N LEU A 24 1.69 -2.41 -8.40
CA LEU A 24 1.35 -1.22 -9.19
C LEU A 24 2.16 -1.09 -10.49
N GLY A 25 3.16 -1.93 -10.71
CA GLY A 25 4.07 -1.80 -11.86
C GLY A 25 4.92 -0.53 -11.81
N ILE A 26 5.20 -0.01 -10.61
CA ILE A 26 5.97 1.22 -10.39
C ILE A 26 7.45 0.88 -10.19
N ASP A 27 8.32 1.59 -10.89
CA ASP A 27 9.77 1.43 -10.78
C ASP A 27 10.32 1.90 -9.41
N ALA A 28 11.42 1.28 -8.96
CA ALA A 28 12.09 1.58 -7.70
C ALA A 28 12.55 3.04 -7.56
N THR A 29 12.71 3.77 -8.66
CA THR A 29 13.00 5.21 -8.66
C THR A 29 11.83 6.04 -8.13
N GLU A 30 10.61 5.51 -8.14
CA GLU A 30 9.39 6.24 -7.79
C GLU A 30 8.86 5.92 -6.38
N VAL A 31 9.72 5.47 -5.47
CA VAL A 31 9.39 5.16 -4.05
C VAL A 31 8.61 6.31 -3.37
N ARG A 32 8.90 7.56 -3.74
CA ARG A 32 8.20 8.73 -3.19
C ARG A 32 6.71 8.73 -3.53
N LYS A 33 6.33 8.33 -4.75
CA LYS A 33 4.93 8.21 -5.17
C LYS A 33 4.22 7.10 -4.40
N ALA A 34 4.86 5.94 -4.29
CA ALA A 34 4.34 4.81 -3.51
C ALA A 34 4.10 5.20 -2.04
N ARG A 35 5.05 5.90 -1.42
CA ARG A 35 4.90 6.39 -0.05
C ARG A 35 3.75 7.38 0.10
N ASN A 36 3.54 8.27 -0.88
CA ASN A 36 2.42 9.20 -0.85
C ASN A 36 1.06 8.47 -0.94
N LEU A 37 0.95 7.46 -1.80
CA LEU A 37 -0.25 6.61 -1.90
C LEU A 37 -0.51 5.84 -0.60
N LEU A 38 0.53 5.21 -0.03
CA LEU A 38 0.41 4.49 1.23
C LEU A 38 0.05 5.43 2.39
N LYS A 39 0.55 6.67 2.38
CA LYS A 39 0.14 7.70 3.34
C LYS A 39 -1.34 8.05 3.18
N GLN A 40 -1.83 8.17 1.95
CA GLN A 40 -3.25 8.40 1.69
C GLN A 40 -4.11 7.21 2.17
N PHE A 41 -3.75 5.98 1.82
CA PHE A 41 -4.46 4.78 2.28
C PHE A 41 -4.45 4.62 3.80
N TYR A 42 -3.36 5.04 4.45
CA TYR A 42 -3.30 5.08 5.90
C TYR A 42 -4.27 6.11 6.50
N LEU A 43 -4.33 7.32 5.94
CA LEU A 43 -5.25 8.38 6.39
C LEU A 43 -6.72 8.02 6.14
N GLU A 44 -7.01 7.32 5.05
CA GLU A 44 -8.35 6.82 4.71
C GLU A 44 -8.74 5.56 5.51
N GLY A 45 -7.81 4.99 6.29
CA GLY A 45 -8.08 3.84 7.16
C GLY A 45 -8.02 2.47 6.47
N TYR A 46 -7.61 2.42 5.19
CA TYR A 46 -7.47 1.17 4.43
C TYR A 46 -6.32 0.29 4.91
N ILE A 47 -5.23 0.90 5.39
CA ILE A 47 -4.03 0.19 5.84
C ILE A 47 -3.49 0.77 7.15
N LYS A 48 -2.77 -0.05 7.91
CA LYS A 48 -2.01 0.33 9.10
C LYS A 48 -0.52 0.23 8.80
N ARG A 49 0.25 1.16 9.35
CA ARG A 49 1.71 1.11 9.25
C ARG A 49 2.27 0.28 10.42
N LEU A 50 3.01 -0.78 10.11
CA LEU A 50 3.67 -1.62 11.10
C LEU A 50 5.10 -1.15 11.38
N SER A 51 5.84 -0.74 10.35
CA SER A 51 7.22 -0.27 10.48
C SER A 51 7.61 0.72 9.40
N LYS A 52 8.91 1.04 9.26
CA LYS A 52 9.41 2.01 8.27
C LYS A 52 8.90 1.69 6.85
N ASN A 53 8.89 0.41 6.48
CA ASN A 53 8.59 -0.09 5.13
C ASN A 53 7.48 -1.15 5.09
N MET A 54 6.89 -1.51 6.24
CA MET A 54 5.86 -2.56 6.35
C MET A 54 4.49 -1.97 6.69
N TYR A 55 3.48 -2.54 6.07
CA TYR A 55 2.09 -2.15 6.18
C TYR A 55 1.22 -3.39 6.33
N GLN A 56 0.04 -3.20 6.91
CA GLN A 56 -0.97 -4.24 7.07
C GLN A 56 -2.30 -3.71 6.55
N LYS A 57 -3.10 -4.55 5.90
CA LYS A 57 -4.49 -4.20 5.59
C LYS A 57 -5.28 -3.96 6.87
N SER A 58 -6.10 -2.92 6.86
CA SER A 58 -7.02 -2.68 7.96
C SER A 58 -8.17 -3.67 7.86
N SER A 59 -8.55 -4.29 8.98
CA SER A 59 -9.70 -5.20 9.07
C SER A 59 -11.06 -4.53 8.82
N ASN A 60 -11.07 -3.20 8.66
CA ASN A 60 -12.26 -2.37 8.42
C ASN A 60 -12.42 -1.94 6.95
N ALA A 61 -11.68 -2.55 6.01
CA ALA A 61 -11.60 -2.14 4.60
C ALA A 61 -12.06 -3.22 3.61
#